data_AF-A0A975IYS2-F1
#
_entry.id   AF-A0A975IYS2-F1
#
_cell.length_a   1.000
_cell.length_b   1.000
_cell.length_c   1.000
_cell.angle_alpha   90.00
_cell.angle_beta   90.00
_cell.angle_gamma   90.00
#
_symmetry.space_group_name_H-M   'P 1'
#
loop_
_entity.id
_entity.type
_entity.pdbx_description
1 polymer ?
#
loop_
_entity_poly.entity_id
_entity_poly.type
_entity_poly.pdbx_seq_one_letter_code
_entity_poly.pdbx_strand_id
1 'polypeptide(L)'
;MRIVSCHRSWLWLLLMVGAGPMVGWAVPPEAGPPADVLKRLAAEDFKERQGGQDALLAWGRRRPKEGMEWLYRHATTETDPEIRRRCLGALREMVMDTYRREGEGYIGIMMQAVAAVVPGDAGNRFGVRITFVVPGGPAAKAGLPVGGLIVGAGDRIWRDADAVQDLQKWIRARKPGSKITLKVLRGNAVADVEVTLDRRPPEVERLLPFGDMPDAGRLQREAEEAYFQDWLEKRKARK
;
A
#
# COMPACT_ATOMS: atom_id res chain seq x y z
N MET A 1 -36.64 8.50 64.52
CA MET A 1 -35.29 8.82 65.02
C MET A 1 -34.49 9.41 63.86
N ARG A 2 -34.17 10.72 63.93
CA ARG A 2 -33.37 11.52 62.97
C ARG A 2 -34.04 11.65 61.58
N ILE A 3 -33.92 12.73 60.81
CA ILE A 3 -32.75 13.56 60.48
C ILE A 3 -33.24 14.99 60.16
N VAL A 4 -32.40 15.94 60.54
CA VAL A 4 -32.58 17.40 60.52
C VAL A 4 -32.34 18.00 59.14
N SER A 5 -33.14 19.00 58.80
CA SER A 5 -33.07 19.84 57.61
C SER A 5 -31.97 20.92 57.65
N CYS A 6 -31.58 21.35 56.45
CA CYS A 6 -31.33 22.75 56.06
C CYS A 6 -29.94 23.40 56.28
N HIS A 7 -29.40 23.88 55.15
CA HIS A 7 -28.55 25.05 54.89
C HIS A 7 -27.57 25.56 55.97
N ARG A 8 -26.28 25.66 55.60
CA ARG A 8 -25.63 26.98 55.40
C ARG A 8 -24.21 26.89 54.84
N SER A 9 -24.00 27.82 53.90
CA SER A 9 -22.76 28.29 53.30
C SER A 9 -21.62 28.52 54.29
N TRP A 10 -20.42 27.99 53.98
CA TRP A 10 -19.14 28.44 54.53
C TRP A 10 -18.12 28.51 53.38
N LEU A 11 -17.68 29.73 53.08
CA LEU A 11 -16.43 30.01 52.39
C LEU A 11 -15.23 29.61 53.27
N TRP A 12 -14.05 29.61 52.65
CA TRP A 12 -12.67 29.41 53.16
C TRP A 12 -12.10 28.02 52.91
N LEU A 13 -11.25 27.89 51.88
CA LEU A 13 -9.80 27.89 52.11
C LEU A 13 -9.04 27.92 50.77
N LEU A 14 -8.09 28.84 50.67
CA LEU A 14 -6.94 28.75 49.78
C LEU A 14 -6.28 27.37 49.91
N LEU A 15 -6.03 26.69 48.79
CA LEU A 15 -4.92 25.76 48.69
C LEU A 15 -4.35 25.76 47.27
N MET A 16 -3.06 26.08 47.25
CA MET A 16 -2.17 26.14 46.11
C MET A 16 -2.30 24.91 45.20
N VAL A 17 -2.56 25.14 43.92
CA VAL A 17 -2.12 24.22 42.86
C VAL A 17 -1.21 25.03 41.96
N GLY A 18 0.09 24.73 42.08
CA GLY A 18 1.14 25.39 41.33
C GLY A 18 0.89 25.30 39.84
N ALA A 19 1.00 26.45 39.17
CA ALA A 19 1.26 26.55 37.75
C ALA A 19 2.66 25.99 37.47
N GLY A 20 2.75 24.67 37.31
CA GLY A 20 3.88 24.05 36.63
C GLY A 20 3.71 24.30 35.13
N PRO A 21 4.73 24.80 34.41
CA PRO A 21 4.60 24.99 32.97
C PRO A 21 4.29 23.64 32.34
N MET A 22 3.26 23.60 31.50
CA MET A 22 3.09 22.54 30.52
C MET A 22 4.34 22.53 29.65
N VAL A 23 5.33 21.75 30.05
CA VAL A 23 6.40 21.31 29.18
C VAL A 23 5.70 20.46 28.14
N GLY A 24 5.36 21.10 27.02
CA GLY A 24 5.01 20.38 25.81
C GLY A 24 6.09 19.35 25.61
N TRP A 25 5.72 18.07 25.62
CA TRP A 25 6.64 16.99 25.33
C TRP A 25 7.00 17.12 23.84
N ALA A 26 7.90 18.06 23.54
CA ALA A 26 8.66 18.08 22.32
C ALA A 26 9.42 16.76 22.32
N VAL A 27 8.94 15.81 21.53
CA VAL A 27 9.66 14.56 21.26
C VAL A 27 11.02 14.98 20.69
N PRO A 28 12.14 14.66 21.35
CA PRO A 28 13.44 15.06 20.84
C PRO A 28 13.68 14.42 19.47
N PRO A 29 14.36 15.11 18.53
CA PRO A 29 14.73 14.56 17.22
C PRO A 29 15.77 13.43 17.28
N GLU A 30 16.12 12.92 18.46
CA GLU A 30 16.98 11.76 18.61
C GLU A 30 16.17 10.46 18.53
N ALA A 31 16.28 9.81 17.38
CA ALA A 31 16.58 8.38 17.36
C ALA A 31 16.95 8.03 15.93
N GLY A 32 18.26 8.00 15.65
CA GLY A 32 18.77 7.17 14.58
C GLY A 32 18.36 5.71 14.78
N PRO A 33 18.75 4.79 13.89
CA PRO A 33 18.61 3.37 14.18
C PRO A 33 19.36 3.02 15.48
N PRO A 34 19.13 1.82 16.05
CA PRO A 34 19.86 1.36 17.24
C PRO A 34 21.36 1.67 17.14
N ALA A 35 21.97 2.22 18.20
CA ALA A 35 23.33 2.76 18.13
C ALA A 35 24.39 1.71 17.73
N ASP A 36 24.11 0.45 18.05
CA ASP A 36 24.89 -0.75 17.74
C ASP A 36 24.64 -1.31 16.33
N VAL A 37 23.74 -0.71 15.53
CA VAL A 37 23.27 -1.30 14.27
C VAL A 37 24.41 -1.53 13.28
N LEU A 38 25.34 -0.58 13.12
CA LEU A 38 26.45 -0.71 12.16
C LEU A 38 27.40 -1.83 12.57
N LYS A 39 27.72 -1.91 13.87
CA LYS A 39 28.53 -2.99 14.44
C LYS A 39 27.86 -4.34 14.21
N ARG A 40 26.56 -4.43 14.45
CA ARG A 40 25.80 -5.67 14.26
C ARG A 40 25.69 -6.07 12.80
N LEU A 41 25.51 -5.13 11.87
CA LEU A 41 25.52 -5.42 10.43
C LEU A 41 26.85 -6.04 9.97
N ALA A 42 27.97 -5.64 10.58
CA ALA A 42 29.31 -6.14 10.29
C ALA A 42 29.71 -7.39 11.12
N ALA A 43 28.88 -7.86 12.06
CA ALA A 43 29.24 -8.97 12.94
C ALA A 43 29.53 -10.26 12.14
N GLU A 44 30.43 -11.14 12.60
CA GLU A 44 30.66 -12.42 11.93
C GLU A 44 29.54 -13.44 12.20
N ASP A 45 28.91 -13.33 13.36
CA ASP A 45 27.79 -14.17 13.76
C ASP A 45 26.54 -13.86 12.93
N PHE A 46 25.90 -14.90 12.41
CA PHE A 46 24.73 -14.77 11.55
C PHE A 46 23.51 -14.21 12.28
N LYS A 47 23.27 -14.63 13.53
CA LYS A 47 22.09 -14.19 14.29
C LYS A 47 22.22 -12.73 14.71
N GLU A 48 23.41 -12.31 15.13
CA GLU A 48 23.69 -10.92 15.50
C GLU A 48 23.48 -9.98 14.30
N ARG A 49 24.00 -10.36 13.12
CA ARG A 49 23.79 -9.63 11.87
C ARG A 49 22.33 -9.56 11.46
N GLN A 50 21.64 -10.71 11.44
CA GLN A 50 20.25 -10.76 11.05
C GLN A 50 19.40 -9.90 11.99
N GLY A 51 19.62 -10.00 13.30
CA GLY A 51 18.94 -9.16 14.28
C GLY A 51 19.22 -7.67 14.10
N GLY A 52 20.45 -7.29 13.70
CA GLY A 52 20.79 -5.90 13.37
C GLY A 52 20.03 -5.38 12.15
N GLN A 53 19.96 -6.20 11.09
CA GLN A 53 19.19 -5.89 9.87
C GLN A 53 17.68 -5.78 10.15
N ASP A 54 17.12 -6.71 10.93
CA ASP A 54 15.70 -6.70 11.29
C ASP A 54 15.35 -5.46 12.13
N ALA A 55 16.21 -5.09 13.09
CA ALA A 55 16.02 -3.90 13.92
C ALA A 55 16.10 -2.61 13.08
N LEU A 56 17.02 -2.55 12.12
CA LEU A 56 17.15 -1.44 11.17
C LEU A 56 15.91 -1.27 10.30
N LEU A 57 15.42 -2.37 9.72
CA LEU A 57 14.20 -2.37 8.92
C LEU A 57 12.97 -2.01 9.75
N ALA A 58 12.87 -2.51 10.98
CA ALA A 58 11.77 -2.17 11.88
C ALA A 58 11.78 -0.68 12.25
N TRP A 59 12.95 -0.09 12.50
CA TRP A 59 13.10 1.35 12.72
C TRP A 59 12.77 2.15 11.46
N GLY A 60 13.33 1.78 10.31
CA GLY A 60 13.09 2.44 9.04
C GLY A 60 11.64 2.39 8.61
N ARG A 61 10.93 1.29 8.83
CA ARG A 61 9.48 1.17 8.52
C ARG A 61 8.61 2.09 9.36
N ARG A 62 9.01 2.42 10.59
CA ARG A 62 8.33 3.43 11.42
C ARG A 62 8.61 4.85 10.94
N ARG A 63 9.74 5.06 10.25
CA ARG A 63 10.22 6.37 9.76
C ARG A 63 10.74 6.25 8.33
N PRO A 64 9.85 6.05 7.32
CA PRO A 64 10.28 5.65 5.98
C PRO A 64 11.23 6.65 5.31
N LYS A 65 10.96 7.96 5.47
CA LYS A 65 11.77 9.01 4.85
C LYS A 65 13.17 9.06 5.46
N GLU A 66 13.25 9.13 6.79
CA GLU A 66 14.49 9.20 7.54
C GLU A 66 15.30 7.91 7.38
N GLY A 67 14.62 6.75 7.40
CA GLY A 67 15.25 5.45 7.25
C GLY A 67 15.89 5.26 5.87
N MET A 68 15.17 5.59 4.80
CA MET A 68 15.73 5.53 3.45
C MET A 68 16.91 6.49 3.27
N GLU A 69 16.83 7.70 3.84
CA GLU A 69 17.93 8.67 3.75
C GLU A 69 19.16 8.20 4.54
N TRP A 70 18.96 7.67 5.74
CA TRP A 70 20.03 7.11 6.56
C TRP A 70 20.70 5.93 5.85
N LEU A 71 19.92 5.01 5.29
CA LEU A 71 20.43 3.85 4.56
C LEU A 71 21.20 4.24 3.30
N TYR A 72 20.67 5.19 2.51
CA TYR A 72 21.34 5.70 1.31
C TYR A 72 22.69 6.37 1.64
N ARG A 73 22.73 7.17 2.72
CA ARG A 73 23.98 7.79 3.21
C ARG A 73 25.02 6.71 3.49
N HIS A 74 24.72 5.75 4.36
CA HIS A 74 25.68 4.71 4.75
C HIS A 74 26.03 3.76 3.60
N ALA A 75 25.09 3.45 2.70
CA ALA A 75 25.38 2.66 1.51
C ALA A 75 26.39 3.34 0.56
N THR A 76 26.51 4.67 0.60
CA THR A 76 27.38 5.45 -0.30
C THR A 76 28.63 6.00 0.36
N THR A 77 28.64 6.21 1.68
CA THR A 77 29.76 6.84 2.41
C THR A 77 30.58 5.85 3.23
N GLU A 78 30.05 4.69 3.57
CA GLU A 78 30.75 3.73 4.44
C GLU A 78 31.91 3.04 3.71
N THR A 79 33.01 2.81 4.41
CA THR A 79 34.22 2.21 3.80
C THR A 79 34.10 0.69 3.74
N ASP A 80 33.50 0.08 4.77
CA ASP A 80 33.30 -1.36 4.85
C ASP A 80 32.36 -1.86 3.72
N PRO A 81 32.84 -2.74 2.81
CA PRO A 81 32.02 -3.34 1.75
C PRO A 81 30.80 -4.11 2.29
N GLU A 82 30.90 -4.73 3.45
CA GLU A 82 29.81 -5.53 4.04
C GLU A 82 28.68 -4.63 4.53
N ILE A 83 29.02 -3.55 5.23
CA ILE A 83 28.03 -2.56 5.68
C ILE A 83 27.35 -1.92 4.47
N ARG A 84 28.11 -1.50 3.44
CA ARG A 84 27.52 -0.93 2.22
C ARG A 84 26.53 -1.88 1.56
N ARG A 85 26.91 -3.15 1.36
CA ARG A 85 26.05 -4.18 0.76
C ARG A 85 24.75 -4.36 1.54
N ARG A 86 24.83 -4.42 2.88
CA ARG A 86 23.66 -4.62 3.73
C ARG A 86 22.76 -3.38 3.81
N CYS A 87 23.35 -2.20 3.94
CA CYS A 87 22.60 -0.94 3.88
C CYS A 87 21.88 -0.80 2.54
N LEU A 88 22.52 -1.16 1.42
CA LEU A 88 21.89 -1.14 0.10
C LEU A 88 20.75 -2.17 0.00
N GLY A 89 20.94 -3.38 0.55
CA GLY A 89 19.89 -4.40 0.62
C GLY A 89 18.67 -3.95 1.42
N ALA A 90 18.90 -3.39 2.62
CA ALA A 90 17.83 -2.84 3.45
C ALA A 90 17.16 -1.61 2.79
N LEU A 91 17.93 -0.78 2.09
CA LEU A 91 17.41 0.35 1.32
C LEU A 91 16.47 -0.14 0.23
N ARG A 92 16.90 -1.13 -0.54
CA ARG A 92 16.09 -1.76 -1.58
C ARG A 92 14.78 -2.27 -1.01
N GLU A 93 14.82 -3.00 0.11
CA GLU A 93 13.62 -3.51 0.77
C GLU A 93 12.66 -2.38 1.18
N MET A 94 13.15 -1.29 1.77
CA MET A 94 12.32 -0.14 2.13
C MET A 94 11.73 0.60 0.92
N VAL A 95 12.50 0.73 -0.16
CA VAL A 95 12.03 1.33 -1.42
C VAL A 95 10.94 0.44 -2.03
N MET A 96 11.10 -0.89 -1.98
CA MET A 96 10.08 -1.83 -2.45
C MET A 96 8.83 -1.87 -1.56
N ASP A 97 8.97 -1.66 -0.25
CA ASP A 97 7.82 -1.49 0.64
C ASP A 97 6.98 -0.27 0.23
N THR A 98 7.65 0.83 -0.16
CA THR A 98 7.01 2.04 -0.66
C THR A 98 6.37 1.79 -2.03
N TYR A 99 7.11 1.15 -2.94
CA TYR A 99 6.61 0.73 -4.24
C TYR A 99 5.32 -0.08 -4.11
N ARG A 100 5.30 -1.10 -3.27
CA ARG A 100 4.13 -1.99 -3.12
C ARG A 100 2.91 -1.33 -2.48
N ARG A 101 3.07 -0.20 -1.78
CA ARG A 101 1.97 0.48 -1.06
C ARG A 101 1.42 1.70 -1.78
N GLU A 102 2.26 2.34 -2.59
CA GLU A 102 1.91 3.54 -3.33
C GLU A 102 1.57 3.22 -4.79
N GLY A 103 1.00 4.18 -5.50
CA GLY A 103 0.58 4.03 -6.90
C GLY A 103 -0.89 3.68 -7.07
N GLU A 104 -1.27 3.35 -8.31
CA GLU A 104 -2.64 3.04 -8.70
C GLU A 104 -2.93 1.55 -8.52
N GLY A 105 -4.18 1.25 -8.12
CA GLY A 105 -4.69 -0.10 -8.07
C GLY A 105 -4.79 -0.74 -9.45
N TYR A 106 -4.57 -2.05 -9.48
CA TYR A 106 -4.60 -2.87 -10.68
C TYR A 106 -5.27 -4.21 -10.42
N ILE A 107 -6.13 -4.62 -11.35
CA ILE A 107 -6.89 -5.86 -11.27
C ILE A 107 -6.48 -6.91 -12.31
N GLY A 108 -5.83 -6.50 -13.41
CA GLY A 108 -5.37 -7.41 -14.45
C GLY A 108 -6.48 -8.01 -15.32
N ILE A 109 -7.41 -7.19 -15.81
CA ILE A 109 -8.43 -7.60 -16.80
C ILE A 109 -8.46 -6.63 -17.99
N MET A 110 -8.84 -7.15 -19.15
CA MET A 110 -9.33 -6.32 -20.26
C MET A 110 -10.85 -6.26 -20.20
N MET A 111 -11.38 -5.10 -20.56
CA MET A 111 -12.76 -4.72 -20.30
C MET A 111 -13.44 -4.32 -21.58
N GLN A 112 -14.71 -4.68 -21.71
CA GLN A 112 -15.60 -4.17 -22.73
C GLN A 112 -16.93 -3.78 -22.09
N ALA A 113 -17.42 -2.58 -22.39
CA ALA A 113 -18.72 -2.12 -21.94
C ALA A 113 -19.82 -2.88 -22.69
N VAL A 114 -20.82 -3.37 -21.96
CA VAL A 114 -21.96 -4.10 -22.55
C VAL A 114 -23.24 -3.73 -21.83
N ALA A 115 -24.36 -3.71 -22.56
CA ALA A 115 -25.67 -3.71 -21.94
C ALA A 115 -25.83 -5.01 -21.13
N ALA A 116 -26.38 -4.90 -19.93
CA ALA A 116 -26.55 -6.01 -19.00
C ALA A 116 -28.02 -6.14 -18.61
N VAL A 117 -28.52 -7.37 -18.62
CA VAL A 117 -29.83 -7.71 -18.04
C VAL A 117 -29.55 -8.37 -16.71
N VAL A 118 -29.92 -7.70 -15.61
CA VAL A 118 -29.77 -8.22 -14.26
C VAL A 118 -31.14 -8.65 -13.74
N PRO A 119 -31.36 -9.93 -13.42
CA PRO A 119 -32.65 -10.40 -12.93
C PRO A 119 -33.10 -9.65 -11.68
N GLY A 120 -34.37 -9.22 -11.69
CA GLY A 120 -34.97 -8.45 -10.58
C GLY A 120 -34.71 -6.94 -10.63
N ASP A 121 -33.95 -6.43 -11.59
CA ASP A 121 -33.77 -4.98 -11.76
C ASP A 121 -34.73 -4.43 -12.84
N ALA A 122 -35.44 -3.35 -12.52
CA ALA A 122 -36.53 -2.82 -13.34
C ALA A 122 -36.09 -1.92 -14.51
N GLY A 123 -34.81 -1.91 -14.89
CA GLY A 123 -34.31 -0.98 -15.90
C GLY A 123 -33.04 -1.43 -16.62
N ASN A 124 -32.70 -0.69 -17.69
CA ASN A 124 -31.48 -0.93 -18.45
C ASN A 124 -30.26 -0.74 -17.54
N ARG A 125 -29.38 -1.73 -17.53
CA ARG A 125 -28.08 -1.66 -16.89
C ARG A 125 -26.98 -1.76 -17.92
N PHE A 126 -25.82 -1.28 -17.52
CA PHE A 126 -24.56 -1.57 -18.20
C PHE A 126 -23.64 -2.32 -17.25
N GLY A 127 -22.82 -3.17 -17.83
CA GLY A 127 -21.81 -3.92 -17.12
C GLY A 127 -20.51 -3.93 -17.90
N VAL A 128 -19.49 -4.46 -17.25
CA VAL A 128 -18.16 -4.65 -17.80
C VAL A 128 -17.95 -6.14 -18.04
N ARG A 129 -17.90 -6.52 -19.32
CA ARG A 129 -17.52 -7.88 -19.71
C ARG A 129 -16.01 -8.01 -19.65
N ILE A 130 -15.56 -9.08 -19.00
CA ILE A 130 -14.15 -9.46 -18.92
C ILE A 130 -13.79 -10.14 -20.24
N THR A 131 -12.98 -9.49 -21.07
CA THR A 131 -12.54 -10.05 -22.37
C THR A 131 -11.23 -10.82 -22.26
N PHE A 132 -10.42 -10.50 -21.25
CA PHE A 132 -9.16 -11.18 -20.98
C PHE A 132 -8.81 -11.04 -19.50
N VAL A 133 -8.12 -12.04 -18.95
CA VAL A 133 -7.59 -12.05 -17.59
C VAL A 133 -6.10 -12.31 -17.65
N VAL A 134 -5.32 -11.43 -17.03
CA VAL A 134 -3.85 -11.54 -17.01
C VAL A 134 -3.45 -12.78 -16.19
N PRO A 135 -2.72 -13.75 -16.77
CA PRO A 135 -2.23 -14.92 -16.05
C PRO A 135 -1.41 -14.52 -14.82
N GLY A 136 -1.68 -15.17 -13.69
CA GLY A 136 -1.02 -14.83 -12.40
C GLY A 136 -1.42 -13.48 -11.80
N GLY A 137 -2.25 -12.69 -12.48
CA GLY A 137 -2.72 -11.38 -12.02
C GLY A 137 -3.80 -11.46 -10.93
N PRO A 138 -4.22 -10.31 -10.37
CA PRO A 138 -5.19 -10.26 -9.27
C PRO A 138 -6.54 -10.89 -9.60
N ALA A 139 -7.08 -10.62 -10.79
CA ALA A 139 -8.33 -11.21 -11.24
C ALA A 139 -8.24 -12.74 -11.41
N ALA A 140 -7.12 -13.26 -11.93
CA ALA A 140 -6.89 -14.69 -12.02
C ALA A 140 -6.86 -15.35 -10.64
N LYS A 141 -6.13 -14.74 -9.69
CA LYS A 141 -6.05 -15.20 -8.29
C LYS A 141 -7.41 -15.19 -7.59
N ALA A 142 -8.27 -14.22 -7.92
CA ALA A 142 -9.63 -14.14 -7.42
C ALA A 142 -10.63 -15.04 -8.15
N GLY A 143 -10.19 -15.79 -9.17
CA GLY A 143 -11.05 -16.70 -9.92
C GLY A 143 -12.10 -15.99 -10.78
N LEU A 144 -11.81 -14.78 -11.27
CA LEU A 144 -12.65 -14.11 -12.25
C LEU A 144 -12.48 -14.78 -13.62
N PRO A 145 -13.56 -15.29 -14.24
CA PRO A 145 -13.47 -15.95 -15.53
C PRO A 145 -13.52 -14.95 -16.70
N VAL A 146 -12.83 -15.27 -17.80
CA VAL A 146 -13.07 -14.64 -19.10
C VAL A 146 -14.53 -14.86 -19.51
N GLY A 147 -15.16 -13.83 -20.05
CA GLY A 147 -16.59 -13.81 -20.35
C GLY A 147 -17.48 -13.43 -19.16
N GLY A 148 -16.93 -13.35 -17.94
CA GLY A 148 -17.67 -12.87 -16.77
C GLY A 148 -18.18 -11.45 -16.95
N LEU A 149 -19.36 -11.17 -16.40
CA LEU A 149 -19.99 -9.85 -16.49
C LEU A 149 -20.04 -9.18 -15.12
N ILE A 150 -19.25 -8.12 -14.95
CA ILE A 150 -19.25 -7.30 -13.75
C ILE A 150 -20.38 -6.27 -13.88
N VAL A 151 -21.31 -6.26 -12.95
CA VAL A 151 -22.49 -5.36 -12.95
C VAL A 151 -22.45 -4.33 -11.82
N GLY A 152 -21.39 -4.35 -11.01
CA GLY A 152 -21.13 -3.34 -9.98
C GLY A 152 -19.81 -3.56 -9.24
N ALA A 153 -19.43 -2.57 -8.44
CA ALA A 153 -18.23 -2.59 -7.62
C ALA A 153 -18.45 -1.83 -6.30
N GLY A 154 -18.34 -2.53 -5.17
CA GLY A 154 -18.84 -2.04 -3.88
C GLY A 154 -20.32 -1.66 -4.00
N ASP A 155 -20.64 -0.42 -3.65
CA ASP A 155 -22.00 0.14 -3.75
C ASP A 155 -22.31 0.75 -5.13
N ARG A 156 -21.35 0.74 -6.06
CA ARG A 156 -21.54 1.32 -7.41
C ARG A 156 -22.21 0.33 -8.34
N ILE A 157 -23.21 0.83 -9.07
CA ILE A 157 -23.92 0.13 -10.13
C ILE A 157 -23.95 1.05 -11.35
N TRP A 158 -23.66 0.53 -12.53
CA TRP A 158 -23.61 1.33 -13.76
C TRP A 158 -24.90 1.21 -14.56
N ARG A 159 -25.36 2.34 -15.10
CA ARG A 159 -26.59 2.44 -15.89
C ARG A 159 -26.36 3.02 -17.29
N ASP A 160 -25.13 3.40 -17.60
CA ASP A 160 -24.71 3.99 -18.87
C ASP A 160 -23.49 3.29 -19.46
N ALA A 161 -23.14 3.65 -20.69
CA ALA A 161 -22.04 3.05 -21.43
C ALA A 161 -20.64 3.33 -20.83
N ASP A 162 -20.53 4.25 -19.86
CA ASP A 162 -19.27 4.65 -19.22
C ASP A 162 -18.82 3.69 -18.12
N ALA A 163 -19.51 2.55 -17.95
CA ALA A 163 -19.21 1.52 -16.94
C ALA A 163 -17.73 1.09 -16.91
N VAL A 164 -17.06 1.00 -18.06
CA VAL A 164 -15.64 0.63 -18.13
C VAL A 164 -14.76 1.74 -17.56
N GLN A 165 -14.98 2.99 -17.99
CA GLN A 165 -14.24 4.16 -17.56
C GLN A 165 -14.43 4.37 -16.05
N ASP A 166 -15.64 4.18 -15.55
CA ASP A 166 -15.97 4.30 -14.14
C ASP A 166 -15.32 3.19 -13.30
N LEU A 167 -15.40 1.93 -13.74
CA LEU A 167 -14.71 0.83 -13.05
C LEU A 167 -13.20 1.07 -13.03
N GLN A 168 -12.62 1.51 -14.15
CA GLN A 168 -11.20 1.80 -14.27
C GLN A 168 -10.77 2.93 -13.32
N LYS A 169 -11.48 4.05 -13.30
CA LYS A 169 -11.22 5.17 -12.38
C LYS A 169 -11.36 4.71 -10.92
N TRP A 170 -12.40 3.94 -10.62
CA TRP A 170 -12.65 3.44 -9.28
C TRP A 170 -11.56 2.48 -8.78
N ILE A 171 -11.04 1.60 -9.63
CA ILE A 171 -9.92 0.72 -9.30
C ILE A 171 -8.63 1.53 -9.12
N ARG A 172 -8.32 2.44 -10.04
CA ARG A 172 -7.08 3.24 -10.01
C ARG A 172 -7.01 4.16 -8.80
N ALA A 173 -8.15 4.66 -8.33
CA ALA A 173 -8.24 5.51 -7.13
C ALA A 173 -7.93 4.77 -5.82
N ARG A 174 -7.83 3.43 -5.83
CA ARG A 174 -7.54 2.62 -4.66
C ARG A 174 -6.07 2.24 -4.59
N LYS A 175 -5.57 2.06 -3.37
CA LYS A 175 -4.18 1.66 -3.15
C LYS A 175 -3.97 0.18 -3.51
N PRO A 176 -2.78 -0.19 -3.98
CA PRO A 176 -2.36 -1.59 -4.05
C PRO A 176 -2.53 -2.30 -2.70
N GLY A 177 -2.86 -3.59 -2.72
CA GLY A 177 -3.17 -4.39 -1.55
C GLY A 177 -4.59 -4.18 -0.99
N SER A 178 -5.35 -3.21 -1.51
CA SER A 178 -6.75 -3.00 -1.09
C SER A 178 -7.63 -4.15 -1.57
N LYS A 179 -8.47 -4.65 -0.66
CA LYS A 179 -9.55 -5.57 -1.02
C LYS A 179 -10.73 -4.80 -1.58
N ILE A 180 -11.24 -5.25 -2.73
CA ILE A 180 -12.44 -4.71 -3.36
C ILE A 180 -13.46 -5.83 -3.58
N THR A 181 -14.74 -5.49 -3.52
CA THR A 181 -15.82 -6.42 -3.83
C THR A 181 -16.40 -6.07 -5.19
N LEU A 182 -16.38 -7.01 -6.12
CA LEU A 182 -17.03 -6.89 -7.42
C LEU A 182 -18.32 -7.69 -7.43
N LYS A 183 -19.35 -7.13 -8.07
CA LYS A 183 -20.63 -7.79 -8.28
C LYS A 183 -20.63 -8.41 -9.67
N VAL A 184 -20.60 -9.74 -9.73
CA VAL A 184 -20.46 -10.48 -10.99
C VAL A 184 -21.74 -11.27 -11.26
N LEU A 185 -22.32 -11.11 -12.44
CA LEU A 185 -23.46 -11.89 -12.89
C LEU A 185 -23.00 -13.30 -13.28
N ARG A 186 -23.55 -14.32 -12.61
CA ARG A 186 -23.31 -15.74 -12.86
C ARG A 186 -24.66 -16.43 -13.10
N GLY A 187 -24.94 -16.77 -14.36
CA GLY A 187 -26.27 -17.23 -14.75
C GLY A 187 -27.32 -16.15 -14.45
N ASN A 188 -28.29 -16.46 -13.60
CA ASN A 188 -29.37 -15.53 -13.23
C ASN A 188 -29.18 -14.88 -11.85
N ALA A 189 -28.00 -14.99 -11.24
CA ALA A 189 -27.75 -14.42 -9.92
C ALA A 189 -26.49 -13.54 -9.92
N VAL A 190 -26.51 -12.50 -9.09
CA VAL A 190 -25.35 -11.65 -8.83
C VAL A 190 -24.59 -12.24 -7.65
N ALA A 191 -23.31 -12.50 -7.85
CA ALA A 191 -22.39 -12.98 -6.81
C ALA A 191 -21.36 -11.89 -6.47
N ASP A 192 -21.05 -11.76 -5.20
CA ASP A 192 -19.96 -10.89 -4.74
C ASP A 192 -18.64 -11.65 -4.79
N VAL A 193 -17.64 -11.06 -5.45
CA VAL A 193 -16.28 -11.62 -5.59
C VAL A 193 -15.30 -10.63 -4.98
N GLU A 194 -14.57 -11.06 -3.94
CA GLU A 194 -13.50 -10.27 -3.35
C GLU A 194 -12.23 -10.39 -4.19
N VAL A 195 -11.61 -9.25 -4.51
CA VAL A 195 -10.34 -9.18 -5.25
C VAL A 195 -9.37 -8.28 -4.49
N THR A 196 -8.15 -8.75 -4.26
CA THR A 196 -7.07 -7.94 -3.71
C THR A 196 -6.32 -7.27 -4.85
N LEU A 197 -6.34 -5.94 -4.93
CA LEU A 197 -5.65 -5.19 -5.97
C LEU A 197 -4.13 -5.30 -5.84
N ASP A 198 -3.42 -5.27 -6.97
CA ASP A 198 -1.97 -5.10 -7.00
C ASP A 198 -1.61 -3.69 -7.49
N ARG A 199 -0.32 -3.37 -7.54
CA ARG A 199 0.16 -2.13 -8.15
C ARG A 199 0.10 -2.22 -9.66
N ARG A 200 -0.43 -1.17 -10.29
CA ARG A 200 -0.40 -1.01 -11.74
C ARG A 200 1.06 -0.97 -12.23
N PRO A 201 1.50 -1.96 -13.04
CA PRO A 201 2.85 -1.90 -13.59
C PRO A 201 2.94 -0.75 -14.60
N PRO A 202 4.03 0.04 -14.59
CA PRO A 202 4.20 1.17 -15.51
C PRO A 202 4.27 0.74 -16.99
N GLU A 203 4.65 -0.51 -17.26
CA GLU A 203 4.85 -1.04 -18.62
C GLU A 203 3.60 -1.65 -19.26
N VAL A 204 2.49 -1.84 -18.52
CA VAL A 204 1.23 -2.35 -19.11
C VAL A 204 0.70 -1.39 -20.18
N GLU A 205 1.02 -0.10 -20.09
CA GLU A 205 0.67 0.89 -21.11
C GLU A 205 1.48 0.71 -22.42
N ARG A 206 2.65 0.06 -22.36
CA ARG A 206 3.60 -0.06 -23.49
C ARG A 206 3.45 -1.37 -24.29
N LEU A 207 2.71 -2.36 -23.77
CA LEU A 207 2.66 -3.74 -24.30
C LEU A 207 1.50 -4.06 -25.26
N LEU A 208 0.68 -3.09 -25.66
CA LEU A 208 -0.38 -3.32 -26.64
C LEU A 208 0.01 -2.65 -27.97
N PRO A 209 0.19 -3.38 -29.11
CA PRO A 209 -0.84 -4.29 -29.62
C PRO A 209 -0.42 -5.62 -30.33
N PHE A 210 0.81 -6.17 -30.29
CA PHE A 210 1.15 -7.39 -31.08
C PHE A 210 2.22 -8.36 -30.52
N GLY A 211 2.39 -8.49 -29.20
CA GLY A 211 3.37 -9.43 -28.61
C GLY A 211 2.75 -10.42 -27.62
N ASP A 212 3.41 -11.56 -27.39
CA ASP A 212 3.11 -12.44 -26.26
C ASP A 212 3.14 -11.62 -24.98
N MET A 213 2.04 -11.60 -24.23
CA MET A 213 2.02 -10.91 -22.95
C MET A 213 3.00 -11.61 -22.00
N PRO A 214 4.07 -10.92 -21.55
CA PRO A 214 5.02 -11.52 -20.62
C PRO A 214 4.31 -11.86 -19.30
N ASP A 215 4.77 -12.95 -18.66
CA ASP A 215 4.28 -13.38 -17.35
C ASP A 215 4.26 -12.21 -16.36
N ALA A 216 3.16 -12.07 -15.60
CA ALA A 216 2.98 -11.00 -14.63
C ALA A 216 4.14 -10.94 -13.61
N GLY A 217 4.68 -12.10 -13.23
CA GLY A 217 5.84 -12.18 -12.34
C GLY A 217 7.13 -11.61 -12.95
N ARG A 218 7.32 -11.74 -14.26
CA ARG A 218 8.46 -11.13 -14.96
C ARG A 218 8.32 -9.61 -15.02
N LEU A 219 7.15 -9.12 -15.44
CA LEU A 219 6.87 -7.69 -15.53
C LEU A 219 7.03 -6.97 -14.19
N GLN A 220 6.60 -7.63 -13.12
CA GLN A 220 6.70 -7.07 -11.78
C GLN A 220 8.16 -6.91 -11.36
N ARG A 221 9.03 -7.90 -11.61
CA ARG A 221 10.46 -7.81 -11.32
C ARG A 221 11.17 -6.73 -12.14
N GLU A 222 10.87 -6.62 -13.42
CA GLU A 222 11.43 -5.59 -14.30
C GLU A 222 11.00 -4.19 -13.84
N ALA A 223 9.72 -4.02 -13.49
CA ALA A 223 9.19 -2.76 -12.97
C ALA A 223 9.75 -2.39 -11.59
N GLU A 224 9.94 -3.37 -10.71
CA GLU A 224 10.58 -3.17 -9.40
C GLU A 224 12.02 -2.70 -9.57
N GLU A 225 12.81 -3.37 -10.42
CA GLU A 225 14.18 -2.99 -10.71
C GLU A 225 14.25 -1.57 -11.30
N ALA A 226 13.43 -1.27 -12.32
CA ALA A 226 13.38 0.04 -12.94
C ALA A 226 13.02 1.14 -11.93
N TYR A 227 12.06 0.88 -11.03
CA TYR A 227 11.68 1.83 -9.99
C TYR A 227 12.81 2.10 -8.99
N PHE A 228 13.54 1.06 -8.58
CA PHE A 228 14.67 1.22 -7.66
C PHE A 228 15.81 2.03 -8.28
N GLN A 229 16.12 1.77 -9.55
CA GLN A 229 17.15 2.53 -10.27
C GLN A 229 16.75 4.00 -10.43
N ASP A 230 15.52 4.29 -10.86
CA ASP A 230 15.00 5.66 -10.95
C ASP A 230 15.03 6.38 -9.58
N TRP A 231 14.70 5.68 -8.50
CA TRP A 231 14.78 6.23 -7.14
C TRP A 231 16.21 6.62 -6.76
N LEU A 232 17.21 5.77 -7.09
CA LEU A 232 18.62 6.06 -6.83
C LEU A 232 19.12 7.25 -7.65
N GLU A 233 18.81 7.30 -8.94
CA GLU A 233 19.22 8.39 -9.83
C GLU A 233 18.67 9.75 -9.35
N LYS A 234 17.39 9.80 -8.95
CA LYS A 234 16.79 11.01 -8.37
C LYS A 234 17.48 11.48 -7.09
N ARG A 235 18.06 10.57 -6.30
CA ARG A 235 18.80 10.91 -5.08
C ARG A 235 20.24 11.32 -5.37
N LYS A 236 20.87 10.75 -6.38
CA LYS A 236 22.18 11.21 -6.88
C LYS A 236 22.10 12.64 -7.40
N ALA A 237 21.09 12.95 -8.20
CA ALA A 237 20.88 14.28 -8.80
C ALA A 237 20.55 15.42 -7.81
N ARG A 238 20.31 15.10 -6.53
CA ARG A 238 20.04 16.07 -5.45
C ARG A 238 21.29 16.48 -4.66
N LYS A 239 22.43 15.81 -4.87
CA LYS A 239 23.74 16.20 -4.33
C LYS A 239 24.42 17.18 -5.29
#